data_AF-A0A9W4L7I6-F1
#
_entry.id   AF-A0A9W4L7I6-F1
#
_cell.length_a   1.000
_cell.length_b   1.000
_cell.length_c   1.000
_cell.angle_alpha   90.00
_cell.angle_beta   90.00
_cell.angle_gamma   90.00
#
_symmetry.space_group_name_H-M   'P 1'
#
loop_
_entity.id
_entity.type
_entity.pdbx_description
1 polymer ?
#
loop_
_entity_poly.entity_id
_entity_poly.type
_entity_poly.pdbx_seq_one_letter_code
_entity_poly.pdbx_strand_id
1 'polypeptide(L)' 'MEKQLPETLLEPKVIAEMVLKRALEDYRKAQIEKQIDDSLKNRNKVEFFRLTNELKRTHKML' A
#
# COMPACT_ATOMS: atom_id res chain seq x y z
N MET A 1 22.52 38.65 0.95
CA MET A 1 23.24 37.40 0.62
C MET A 1 22.62 36.29 1.44
N GLU A 2 21.49 35.75 0.99
CA GLU A 2 20.82 34.57 1.55
C GLU A 2 20.02 33.98 0.37
N LYS A 3 19.91 32.67 0.15
CA LYS A 3 19.87 31.56 1.10
C LYS A 3 20.66 30.37 0.58
N GLN A 4 21.41 29.73 1.48
CA GLN A 4 21.72 28.32 1.34
C GLN A 4 20.40 27.55 1.35
N LEU A 5 20.12 26.82 0.27
CA LEU A 5 19.18 25.69 0.31
C LEU A 5 20.02 24.45 0.66
N PRO A 6 19.76 23.77 1.78
CA PRO A 6 20.51 22.58 2.12
C PRO A 6 20.16 21.41 1.20
N GLU A 7 21.21 20.66 0.86
CA GLU A 7 21.29 19.26 0.46
C GLU A 7 19.99 18.57 -0.01
N THR A 8 19.89 18.39 -1.33
CA THR A 8 19.15 17.31 -2.01
C THR A 8 17.69 17.12 -1.58
N LEU A 9 16.84 18.12 -1.83
CA LEU A 9 15.42 17.85 -1.99
C LEU A 9 15.25 17.06 -3.30
N LEU A 10 14.63 15.87 -3.24
CA LEU A 10 14.27 15.12 -4.45
C LEU A 10 13.45 16.03 -5.38
N GLU A 11 13.67 15.89 -6.69
CA GLU A 11 12.88 16.59 -7.70
C GLU A 11 11.38 16.42 -7.41
N PRO A 12 10.55 17.49 -7.52
CA PRO A 12 9.12 17.41 -7.18
C PRO A 12 8.38 16.26 -7.88
N LYS A 13 8.79 15.92 -9.12
CA LYS A 13 8.28 14.77 -9.87
C LYS A 13 8.54 13.44 -9.14
N VAL A 14 9.74 13.24 -8.60
CA VAL A 14 10.13 12.03 -7.86
C VAL A 14 9.31 11.92 -6.57
N ILE A 15 9.12 13.03 -5.87
CA ILE A 15 8.27 13.09 -4.67
C ILE A 15 6.83 12.68 -5.03
N ALA A 16 6.27 13.24 -6.11
CA ALA A 16 4.93 12.91 -6.56
C ALA A 16 4.77 11.43 -6.92
N GLU A 17 5.74 10.83 -7.60
CA GLU A 17 5.75 9.40 -7.93
C GLU A 17 5.79 8.52 -6.66
N MET A 18 6.60 8.87 -5.66
CA MET A 18 6.66 8.16 -4.38
C MET A 18 5.34 8.24 -3.61
N VAL A 19 4.75 9.44 -3.54
CA VAL A 19 3.45 9.66 -2.87
C VAL A 19 2.36 8.85 -3.57
N LEU A 20 2.29 8.89 -4.90
CA LEU A 20 1.30 8.13 -5.68
C LEU A 20 1.48 6.62 -5.46
N LYS A 21 2.72 6.12 -5.53
CA LYS A 21 3.03 4.71 -5.30
C LYS A 21 2.54 4.25 -3.94
N ARG A 22 2.85 5.00 -2.88
CA ARG A 22 2.41 4.69 -1.52
C ARG A 22 0.89 4.72 -1.39
N ALA A 23 0.23 5.74 -1.93
CA ALA A 23 -1.23 5.84 -1.89
C ALA A 23 -1.92 4.66 -2.59
N LEU A 24 -1.37 4.19 -3.72
CA LEU A 24 -1.88 3.02 -4.44
C LEU A 24 -1.65 1.71 -3.67
N GLU A 25 -0.48 1.56 -3.03
CA GLU A 25 -0.18 0.40 -2.18
C GLU A 25 -1.12 0.34 -0.96
N ASP A 26 -1.29 1.46 -0.25
CA ASP A 26 -2.18 1.57 0.90
C ASP A 26 -3.64 1.31 0.50
N TYR A 27 -4.09 1.87 -0.62
CA TYR A 27 -5.45 1.65 -1.13
C TYR A 27 -5.71 0.17 -1.45
N ARG A 28 -4.79 -0.49 -2.17
CA ARG A 28 -4.92 -1.92 -2.51
C ARG A 28 -4.96 -2.79 -1.25
N LYS A 29 -4.13 -2.48 -0.25
CA LYS A 29 -4.12 -3.18 1.03
C LYS A 29 -5.48 -3.07 1.72
N ALA A 30 -6.01 -1.85 1.85
CA ALA A 30 -7.30 -1.61 2.48
C ALA A 30 -8.46 -2.33 1.75
N GLN A 31 -8.41 -2.42 0.42
CA GLN A 31 -9.39 -3.19 -0.35
C GLN A 31 -9.35 -4.68 -0.03
N ILE A 32 -8.16 -5.29 0.06
CA ILE A 32 -8.01 -6.71 0.41
C ILE A 32 -8.49 -6.96 1.84
N GLU A 33 -8.14 -6.10 2.80
CA GLU A 33 -8.59 -6.20 4.19
C GLU A 33 -10.12 -6.15 4.29
N LYS A 34 -10.77 -5.20 3.58
CA LYS A 34 -12.23 -5.15 3.50
C LYS A 34 -12.82 -6.44 2.91
N GLN A 35 -12.24 -6.99 1.86
CA GLN A 35 -12.73 -8.25 1.25
C GLN A 35 -12.54 -9.45 2.19
N ILE A 36 -11.48 -9.46 3.01
CA ILE A 36 -11.29 -10.46 4.06
C ILE A 36 -12.42 -10.36 5.08
N ASP A 37 -12.74 -9.16 5.57
CA ASP A 37 -13.85 -8.95 6.51
C ASP A 37 -15.19 -9.40 5.92
N ASP A 38 -15.45 -9.08 4.65
CA ASP A 38 -16.67 -9.48 3.96
C ASP A 38 -16.72 -11.01 3.78
N SER A 39 -15.59 -11.68 3.52
CA SER A 39 -15.51 -13.14 3.46
C SER A 39 -15.82 -13.79 4.82
N LEU A 40 -15.38 -13.19 5.92
CA LEU A 40 -15.66 -13.66 7.29
C LEU A 40 -17.15 -13.53 7.62
N LYS A 41 -17.76 -12.38 7.34
CA LYS A 41 -19.21 -12.14 7.51
C LYS A 41 -20.04 -13.19 6.77
N ASN A 42 -19.61 -13.51 5.54
CA ASN A 42 -20.29 -14.48 4.68
C ASN A 42 -19.89 -15.95 4.95
N ARG A 43 -19.02 -16.21 5.94
CA ARG A 43 -18.46 -17.53 6.25
C ARG A 43 -17.81 -18.22 5.04
N ASN A 44 -17.29 -17.44 4.09
CA ASN A 44 -16.62 -17.94 2.90
C ASN A 44 -15.15 -18.26 3.19
N LYS A 45 -14.91 -19.48 3.68
CA LYS A 45 -13.58 -19.97 4.06
C LYS A 45 -12.58 -19.97 2.91
N VAL A 46 -13.01 -20.33 1.70
CA VAL A 46 -12.12 -20.40 0.52
C VAL A 46 -11.59 -19.02 0.17
N GLU A 47 -12.48 -18.04 0.10
CA GLU A 47 -12.12 -16.66 -0.25
C GLU A 47 -11.27 -16.00 0.84
N PHE A 48 -11.60 -16.24 2.12
CA PHE A 48 -10.78 -15.81 3.24
C PHE A 48 -9.31 -16.25 3.10
N PHE A 49 -9.07 -17.54 2.83
CA PHE A 49 -7.72 -18.06 2.69
C PHE A 49 -7.02 -17.53 1.43
N ARG A 50 -7.75 -17.38 0.32
CA ARG A 50 -7.20 -16.80 -0.92
C ARG A 50 -6.68 -15.39 -0.67
N LEU A 51 -7.52 -14.52 -0.10
CA LEU A 51 -7.21 -13.12 0.18
C LEU A 51 -6.14 -12.96 1.25
N THR A 52 -6.17 -13.77 2.31
CA THR A 52 -5.14 -13.75 3.35
C THR A 52 -3.77 -14.11 2.79
N ASN A 53 -3.71 -15.10 1.88
CA ASN A 53 -2.46 -15.47 1.21
C ASN A 53 -1.99 -14.38 0.24
N GLU A 54 -2.91 -13.73 -0.47
CA GLU A 54 -2.62 -12.58 -1.32
C GLU A 54 -2.01 -11.43 -0.50
N LEU A 55 -2.64 -11.06 0.61
CA LEU A 55 -2.14 -10.04 1.54
C LEU A 55 -0.73 -10.38 2.06
N LYS A 56 -0.49 -11.63 2.47
CA LYS A 56 0.85 -12.08 2.92
C LYS A 56 1.92 -11.96 1.83
N ARG A 57 1.57 -12.20 0.56
CA ARG A 57 2.52 -12.03 -0.55
C ARG A 57 2.90 -10.57 -0.74
N THR A 58 1.98 -9.63 -0.51
CA THR A 58 2.29 -8.19 -0.57
C THR A 58 3.25 -7.72 0.52
N HIS A 59 3.37 -8.44 1.65
CA HIS A 59 4.31 -8.15 2.74
C HIS A 59 5.61 -8.97 2.71
N LYS A 60 5.73 -9.99 1.85
CA LYS A 60 6.89 -10.92 1.85
C LYS A 60 8.13 -10.44 1.08
N MET A 61 8.22 -9.14 0.76
CA MET A 61 9.44 -8.48 0.29
C MET A 61 9.93 -7.43 1.30
N LEU A 62 10.03 -7.83 2.57
CA LEU A 62 10.88 -7.22 3.59
C LEU A 62 11.65 -8.33 4.29
#